data_AF-A0A2N3APA8-F1
#
_entry.id   AF-A0A2N3APA8-F1
#
_cell.length_a   1.000
_cell.length_b   1.000
_cell.length_c   1.000
_cell.angle_alpha   90.00
_cell.angle_beta   90.00
_cell.angle_gamma   90.00
#
_symmetry.space_group_name_H-M   'P 1'
#
loop_
_entity.id
_entity.type
_entity.pdbx_description
1 polymer ?
#
loop_
_entity_poly.entity_id
_entity_poly.type
_entity_poly.pdbx_seq_one_letter_code
_entity_poly.pdbx_strand_id
1 'polypeptide(L)'
;MKEVFIFVGDVLTFIVLWLIVPSIMAGLALMGRSIVKRAVEGENKITAKAGGWAGLVLFVIYFIYKMPSFQVPEITIDRTLELNLRGVILGMLVGFVLLWILKICISTRVVGFIILFLVFSGTSFLYSYFFIRTFNDILLSSTLGIAFGVLLHIIVMPKSIQDIFAGSKSKKEKD
;
A
#
# COMPACT_ATOMS: atom_id res chain seq x y z
N MET A 1 -11.24 18.48 -32.10
CA MET A 1 -11.73 17.34 -31.29
C MET A 1 -10.62 16.33 -30.96
N LYS A 2 -9.89 15.76 -31.93
CA LYS A 2 -8.81 14.79 -31.65
C LYS A 2 -7.72 15.30 -30.68
N GLU A 3 -7.30 16.55 -30.82
CA GLU A 3 -6.29 17.16 -29.92
C GLU A 3 -6.76 17.28 -28.47
N VAL A 4 -8.05 17.57 -28.25
CA VAL A 4 -8.64 17.64 -26.90
C VAL A 4 -8.66 16.26 -26.25
N PHE A 5 -9.00 15.21 -27.01
CA PHE A 5 -8.96 13.83 -26.50
C PHE A 5 -7.55 13.39 -26.12
N ILE A 6 -6.54 13.75 -26.92
CA ILE A 6 -5.13 13.44 -26.62
C ILE A 6 -4.70 14.18 -25.36
N PHE A 7 -4.99 15.47 -25.25
CA PHE A 7 -4.66 16.27 -24.08
C PHE A 7 -5.30 15.72 -22.79
N VAL A 8 -6.59 15.38 -22.83
CA VAL A 8 -7.28 14.79 -21.68
C VAL A 8 -6.67 13.44 -21.29
N GLY A 9 -6.32 12.60 -22.27
CA GLY A 9 -5.63 11.33 -22.04
C GLY A 9 -4.28 11.49 -21.36
N ASP A 10 -3.47 12.45 -21.81
CA ASP A 10 -2.15 12.74 -21.24
C ASP A 10 -2.27 13.23 -19.79
N VAL A 11 -3.25 14.10 -19.50
CA VAL A 11 -3.51 14.59 -18.14
C VAL A 11 -3.96 13.46 -17.21
N LEU A 12 -4.88 12.60 -17.66
CA LEU A 12 -5.35 11.46 -16.85
C LEU A 12 -4.23 10.47 -16.55
N THR A 13 -3.43 10.13 -17.57
CA THR A 13 -2.26 9.25 -17.42
C THR A 13 -1.27 9.83 -16.42
N PHE A 14 -0.99 11.13 -16.52
CA PHE A 14 -0.12 11.83 -15.58
C PHE A 14 -0.65 11.75 -14.14
N ILE A 15 -1.93 12.03 -13.92
CA ILE A 15 -2.56 11.96 -12.59
C ILE A 15 -2.49 10.54 -12.02
N VAL A 16 -2.79 9.51 -12.83
CA VAL A 16 -2.76 8.13 -12.37
C VAL A 16 -1.34 7.71 -11.96
N LEU A 17 -0.35 7.98 -12.83
CA LEU A 17 1.04 7.57 -12.62
C LEU A 17 1.72 8.35 -11.48
N TRP A 18 1.52 9.66 -11.40
CA TRP A 18 2.27 10.50 -10.47
C TRP A 18 1.55 10.78 -9.16
N LEU A 19 0.22 10.70 -9.14
CA LEU A 19 -0.57 11.00 -7.94
C LEU A 19 -1.22 9.76 -7.35
N ILE A 20 -2.02 9.03 -8.13
CA ILE A 20 -2.87 7.96 -7.59
C ILE A 20 -2.03 6.76 -7.15
N VAL A 21 -1.20 6.21 -8.04
CA VAL A 21 -0.39 5.00 -7.75
C VAL A 21 0.58 5.22 -6.58
N PRO A 22 1.38 6.31 -6.55
CA PRO A 22 2.23 6.64 -5.40
C PRO A 22 1.45 6.82 -4.10
N SER A 23 0.26 7.44 -4.16
CA SER A 23 -0.59 7.61 -2.97
C SER A 23 -1.09 6.28 -2.40
N ILE A 24 -1.41 5.29 -3.25
CA ILE A 24 -1.81 3.95 -2.80
C ILE A 24 -0.62 3.25 -2.12
N MET A 25 0.57 3.29 -2.72
CA MET A 25 1.78 2.69 -2.15
C MET A 25 2.17 3.34 -0.81
N ALA A 26 2.14 4.67 -0.75
CA ALA A 26 2.33 5.42 0.49
C ALA A 26 1.24 5.07 1.52
N GLY A 27 0.00 4.88 1.06
CA GLY A 27 -1.14 4.45 1.86
C GLY A 27 -0.87 3.14 2.62
N LEU A 28 -0.21 2.16 2.01
CA LEU A 28 0.17 0.91 2.69
C LEU A 28 1.12 1.15 3.87
N ALA A 29 2.15 1.97 3.67
CA ALA A 29 3.10 2.30 4.74
C ALA A 29 2.45 3.14 5.85
N LEU A 30 1.60 4.09 5.46
CA LEU A 30 0.83 4.92 6.40
C LEU A 30 -0.19 4.09 7.19
N MET A 31 -0.79 3.07 6.57
CA MET A 31 -1.69 2.13 7.24
C MET A 31 -0.94 1.37 8.33
N GLY A 32 0.26 0.84 8.04
CA GLY A 32 1.15 0.25 9.04
C GLY A 32 1.39 1.18 10.24
N ARG A 33 1.73 2.45 9.98
CA ARG A 33 1.90 3.45 11.05
C ARG A 33 0.61 3.76 11.82
N SER A 34 -0.52 3.81 11.14
CA SER A 34 -1.83 4.04 11.77
C SER A 34 -2.18 2.93 12.76
N ILE A 35 -1.88 1.67 12.41
CA ILE A 35 -2.10 0.52 13.30
C ILE A 35 -1.21 0.62 14.54
N VAL A 36 0.08 0.98 14.39
CA VAL A 36 1.00 1.18 15.53
C VAL A 36 0.45 2.20 16.53
N LYS A 37 -0.08 3.33 16.02
CA LYS A 37 -0.64 4.39 16.86
C LYS A 37 -1.89 3.94 17.64
N ARG A 38 -2.61 2.95 17.12
CA ARG A 38 -3.89 2.45 17.66
C ARG A 38 -3.76 1.14 18.43
N ALA A 39 -2.59 0.52 18.43
CA ALA A 39 -2.35 -0.73 19.15
C ALA A 39 -2.59 -0.55 20.66
N VAL A 40 -3.28 -1.53 21.27
CA VAL A 40 -3.58 -1.55 22.71
C VAL A 40 -2.27 -1.52 23.51
N GLU A 41 -2.26 -0.74 24.59
CA GLU A 41 -1.08 -0.59 25.46
C GLU A 41 -0.63 -1.93 26.06
N GLY A 42 0.67 -2.04 26.36
CA GLY A 42 1.32 -3.29 26.78
C GLY A 42 2.16 -3.92 25.66
N GLU A 43 2.27 -5.25 25.69
CA GLU A 43 3.12 -6.04 24.77
C GLU A 43 2.79 -5.81 23.28
N ASN A 44 1.51 -5.62 22.95
CA ASN A 44 1.06 -5.43 21.57
C ASN A 44 1.58 -4.11 20.97
N LYS A 45 1.63 -3.03 21.75
CA LYS A 45 2.15 -1.73 21.30
C LYS A 45 3.66 -1.77 21.06
N ILE A 46 4.41 -2.48 21.90
CA ILE A 46 5.85 -2.68 21.72
C ILE A 46 6.10 -3.51 20.46
N THR A 47 5.38 -4.62 20.30
CA THR A 47 5.48 -5.51 19.12
C THR A 47 5.13 -4.77 17.83
N ALA A 48 4.07 -3.95 17.84
CA ALA A 48 3.67 -3.12 16.71
C ALA A 48 4.76 -2.09 16.34
N LYS A 49 5.32 -1.38 17.32
CA LYS A 49 6.42 -0.43 17.09
C LYS A 49 7.66 -1.12 16.52
N ALA A 50 8.03 -2.28 17.09
CA ALA A 50 9.16 -3.07 16.61
C ALA A 50 8.94 -3.50 15.16
N GLY A 51 7.72 -3.95 14.81
CA GLY A 51 7.33 -4.25 13.43
C GLY A 51 7.50 -3.05 12.48
N GLY A 52 7.06 -1.87 12.89
CA GLY A 52 7.21 -0.64 12.10
C GLY A 52 8.68 -0.27 11.85
N TRP A 53 9.54 -0.36 12.87
CA TRP A 53 10.98 -0.11 12.73
C TRP A 53 11.67 -1.19 11.92
N ALA A 54 11.36 -2.46 12.15
CA ALA A 54 11.91 -3.57 11.38
C ALA A 54 11.55 -3.45 9.90
N GLY A 55 10.33 -3.01 9.56
CA GLY A 55 9.93 -2.75 8.18
C GLY A 55 10.76 -1.64 7.52
N LEU A 56 11.09 -0.57 8.25
CA LEU A 56 11.99 0.48 7.76
C LEU A 56 13.42 0.00 7.60
N VAL A 57 13.95 -0.77 8.56
CA VAL A 57 15.29 -1.36 8.44
C VAL A 57 15.37 -2.29 7.24
N LEU A 58 14.34 -3.13 7.03
CA LEU A 58 14.27 -4.02 5.88
C LEU A 58 14.20 -3.24 4.56
N PHE A 59 13.49 -2.10 4.54
CA PHE A 59 13.49 -1.19 3.41
C PHE A 59 14.89 -0.61 3.13
N VAL A 60 15.63 -0.21 4.16
CA VAL A 60 17.02 0.28 4.01
C VAL A 60 17.92 -0.81 3.42
N ILE A 61 17.80 -2.06 3.89
CA ILE A 61 18.52 -3.21 3.33
C ILE A 61 18.17 -3.39 1.85
N TYR A 62 16.88 -3.37 1.52
CA TYR A 62 16.41 -3.47 0.13
C TYR A 62 16.90 -2.32 -0.75
N PHE A 63 16.87 -1.10 -0.24
CA PHE A 63 17.36 0.10 -0.92
C PHE A 63 18.84 -0.03 -1.27
N ILE A 64 19.68 -0.42 -0.29
CA ILE A 64 21.12 -0.64 -0.51
C ILE A 64 21.33 -1.76 -1.55
N TYR A 65 20.58 -2.86 -1.43
CA TYR A 65 20.65 -3.97 -2.37
C TYR A 65 20.28 -3.57 -3.81
N LYS A 66 19.31 -2.69 -3.98
CA LYS A 66 18.82 -2.23 -5.30
C LYS A 66 19.47 -0.96 -5.81
N MET A 67 20.35 -0.32 -5.02
CA MET A 67 21.08 0.88 -5.41
C MET A 67 21.77 0.79 -6.78
N PRO A 68 22.39 -0.35 -7.19
CA PRO A 68 23.00 -0.47 -8.52
C PRO A 68 22.01 -0.38 -9.68
N SER A 69 20.72 -0.65 -9.44
CA SER A 69 19.64 -0.57 -10.44
C SER A 69 18.95 0.79 -10.47
N PHE A 70 19.49 1.79 -9.75
CA PHE A 70 18.91 3.13 -9.67
C PHE A 70 18.91 3.81 -11.04
N GLN A 71 17.73 4.29 -11.44
CA GLN A 71 17.54 5.10 -12.63
C GLN A 71 16.88 6.42 -12.24
N VAL A 72 17.29 7.51 -12.91
CA VAL A 72 16.65 8.81 -12.71
C VAL A 72 15.21 8.72 -13.24
N PRO A 73 14.20 9.17 -12.47
CA PRO A 73 12.83 9.18 -12.96
C PRO A 73 12.72 10.09 -14.19
N GLU A 74 12.49 9.52 -15.37
CA GLU A 74 12.17 10.31 -16.55
C GLU A 74 10.67 10.64 -16.52
N ILE A 75 10.36 11.93 -16.71
CA ILE A 75 8.99 12.43 -16.81
C ILE A 75 8.55 12.28 -18.28
N THR A 76 8.59 11.06 -18.80
CA THR A 76 8.08 10.74 -20.14
C THR A 76 6.70 10.10 -19.97
N ILE A 77 5.69 10.75 -20.57
CA ILE A 77 4.32 10.23 -20.62
C ILE A 77 4.29 9.22 -21.77
N ASP A 78 4.59 7.96 -21.49
CA ASP A 78 4.29 6.89 -22.44
C ASP A 78 2.77 6.75 -22.54
N ARG A 79 2.25 6.98 -23.74
CA ARG A 79 0.81 7.05 -24.02
C ARG A 79 0.06 5.72 -23.85
N THR A 80 0.78 4.62 -23.71
CA THR A 80 0.21 3.28 -23.61
C THR A 80 0.35 2.77 -22.18
N LEU A 81 -0.68 3.01 -21.37
CA LEU A 81 -0.85 2.32 -20.08
C LEU A 81 -1.15 0.84 -20.36
N GLU A 82 -0.12 0.02 -20.52
CA GLU A 82 -0.28 -1.42 -20.73
C GLU A 82 -0.55 -2.10 -19.39
N LEU A 83 -1.83 -2.35 -19.11
CA LEU A 83 -2.23 -3.06 -17.90
C LEU A 83 -1.90 -4.54 -18.04
N ASN A 84 -1.06 -5.02 -17.14
CA ASN A 84 -0.82 -6.44 -16.97
C ASN A 84 -2.00 -7.06 -16.20
N LEU A 85 -2.93 -7.70 -16.92
CA LEU A 85 -4.11 -8.34 -16.33
C LEU A 85 -3.78 -9.33 -15.21
N ARG A 86 -2.65 -10.06 -15.31
CA ARG A 86 -2.23 -10.97 -14.23
C ARG A 86 -1.89 -10.20 -12.96
N GLY A 87 -1.17 -9.08 -13.11
CA GLY A 87 -0.88 -8.17 -12.02
C GLY A 87 -2.16 -7.62 -11.37
N VAL A 88 -3.13 -7.18 -12.18
CA VAL A 88 -4.42 -6.66 -11.68
C VAL A 88 -5.17 -7.72 -10.87
N ILE A 89 -5.31 -8.94 -11.40
CA ILE A 89 -6.07 -10.02 -10.73
C ILE A 89 -5.39 -10.42 -9.41
N LEU A 90 -4.07 -10.63 -9.43
CA LEU A 90 -3.32 -10.96 -8.22
C LEU A 90 -3.38 -9.83 -7.20
N GLY A 91 -3.19 -8.59 -7.64
CA GLY A 91 -3.33 -7.40 -6.79
C GLY A 91 -4.70 -7.33 -6.14
N MET A 92 -5.77 -7.55 -6.91
CA MET A 92 -7.15 -7.56 -6.40
C MET A 92 -7.37 -8.61 -5.32
N LEU A 93 -6.91 -9.84 -5.56
CA LEU A 93 -7.01 -10.91 -4.54
C LEU A 93 -6.23 -10.55 -3.28
N VAL A 94 -5.00 -10.05 -3.43
CA VAL A 94 -4.16 -9.63 -2.30
C VAL A 94 -4.82 -8.49 -1.54
N GLY A 95 -5.33 -7.46 -2.20
CA GLY A 95 -5.99 -6.32 -1.58
C GLY A 95 -7.26 -6.70 -0.82
N PHE A 96 -8.06 -7.62 -1.38
CA PHE A 96 -9.26 -8.15 -0.74
C PHE A 96 -8.90 -8.92 0.55
N VAL A 97 -7.98 -9.88 0.43
CA VAL A 97 -7.54 -10.72 1.56
C VAL A 97 -6.80 -9.90 2.63
N LEU A 98 -6.07 -8.84 2.24
CA LEU A 98 -5.32 -7.99 3.15
C LEU A 98 -6.19 -7.44 4.28
N LEU A 99 -7.36 -6.88 3.97
CA LEU A 99 -8.26 -6.34 5.00
C LEU A 99 -8.82 -7.41 5.93
N TRP A 100 -9.07 -8.61 5.40
CA TRP A 100 -9.51 -9.73 6.22
C TRP A 100 -8.42 -10.19 7.19
N ILE A 101 -7.20 -10.41 6.70
CA ILE A 101 -6.04 -10.77 7.56
C ILE A 101 -5.83 -9.70 8.62
N LEU A 102 -5.89 -8.42 8.22
CA LEU A 102 -5.67 -7.31 9.14
C LEU A 102 -6.69 -7.29 10.27
N LYS A 103 -7.97 -7.56 9.96
CA LYS A 103 -9.03 -7.66 10.96
C LYS A 103 -8.73 -8.75 12.00
N ILE A 104 -8.30 -9.93 11.56
CA ILE A 104 -8.03 -11.07 12.45
C ILE A 104 -6.80 -10.80 13.32
N CYS A 105 -5.75 -10.24 12.72
CA CYS A 105 -4.45 -10.20 13.38
C CYS A 105 -4.21 -8.97 14.25
N ILE A 106 -5.04 -7.92 14.15
CA ILE A 106 -4.84 -6.67 14.91
C ILE A 106 -4.83 -6.87 16.43
N SER A 107 -5.54 -7.89 16.92
CA SER A 107 -5.62 -8.25 18.35
C SER A 107 -4.60 -9.32 18.77
N THR A 108 -3.74 -9.77 17.86
CA THR A 108 -2.79 -10.86 18.09
C THR A 108 -1.36 -10.36 18.20
N ARG A 109 -0.46 -11.15 18.80
CA ARG A 109 0.98 -10.89 18.83
C ARG A 109 1.62 -10.84 17.43
N VAL A 110 0.94 -11.37 16.40
CA VAL A 110 1.42 -11.39 15.00
C VAL A 110 1.29 -10.03 14.33
N VAL A 111 0.62 -9.05 14.95
CA VAL A 111 0.42 -7.70 14.40
C VAL A 111 1.73 -7.01 14.00
N GLY A 112 2.83 -7.27 14.72
CA GLY A 112 4.15 -6.72 14.40
C GLY A 112 4.66 -7.15 13.01
N PHE A 113 4.46 -8.42 12.65
CA PHE A 113 4.85 -8.93 11.32
C PHE A 113 4.04 -8.27 10.20
N ILE A 114 2.74 -8.08 10.42
CA ILE A 114 1.88 -7.43 9.42
C ILE A 114 2.30 -5.98 9.20
N ILE A 115 2.57 -5.25 10.29
CA ILE A 115 3.07 -3.88 10.20
C ILE A 115 4.41 -3.83 9.48
N LEU A 116 5.32 -4.77 9.79
CA LEU A 116 6.59 -4.91 9.09
C LEU A 116 6.36 -5.05 7.59
N PHE A 117 5.53 -6.00 7.16
CA PHE A 117 5.24 -6.21 5.75
C PHE A 117 4.55 -5.03 5.09
N LEU A 118 3.61 -4.36 5.76
CA LEU A 118 2.94 -3.16 5.24
C LEU A 118 3.92 -1.99 5.02
N VAL A 119 4.76 -1.70 6.02
CA VAL A 119 5.74 -0.62 5.95
C VAL A 119 6.81 -0.93 4.91
N PHE A 120 7.36 -2.15 4.93
CA PHE A 120 8.36 -2.59 3.97
C PHE A 120 7.83 -2.59 2.53
N SER A 121 6.64 -3.18 2.29
CA SER A 121 6.07 -3.25 0.94
C SER A 121 5.69 -1.87 0.43
N GLY A 122 5.04 -1.03 1.24
CA GLY A 122 4.65 0.31 0.82
C GLY A 122 5.84 1.20 0.44
N THR A 123 6.91 1.17 1.26
CA THR A 123 8.13 1.94 0.97
C THR A 123 8.94 1.36 -0.19
N SER A 124 9.07 0.03 -0.27
CA SER A 124 9.82 -0.65 -1.34
C SER A 124 9.12 -0.55 -2.69
N PHE A 125 7.78 -0.63 -2.73
CA PHE A 125 7.02 -0.41 -3.95
C PHE A 125 7.14 1.02 -4.43
N LEU A 126 7.04 2.01 -3.53
CA LEU A 126 7.23 3.41 -3.87
C LEU A 126 8.62 3.68 -4.46
N TYR A 127 9.67 3.16 -3.81
CA TYR A 127 11.04 3.27 -4.32
C TYR A 127 11.21 2.57 -5.67
N SER A 128 10.73 1.34 -5.79
CA SER A 128 10.86 0.57 -7.03
C SER A 128 10.11 1.25 -8.18
N TYR A 129 8.94 1.82 -7.90
CA TYR A 129 8.12 2.50 -8.89
C TYR A 129 8.80 3.73 -9.49
N PHE A 130 9.44 4.56 -8.64
CA PHE A 130 10.11 5.77 -9.11
C PHE A 130 11.50 5.50 -9.69
N PHE A 131 12.24 4.53 -9.16
CA PHE A 131 13.68 4.40 -9.44
C PHE A 131 14.08 3.10 -10.16
N ILE A 132 13.17 2.13 -10.31
CA ILE A 132 13.44 0.81 -10.90
C ILE A 132 12.39 0.50 -12.00
N ARG A 133 12.65 0.94 -13.24
CA ARG A 133 11.69 0.82 -14.37
C ARG A 133 11.31 -0.62 -14.76
N THR A 134 12.12 -1.61 -14.42
CA THR A 134 11.98 -3.00 -14.90
C THR A 134 10.63 -3.66 -14.58
N PHE A 135 9.91 -3.18 -13.56
CA PHE A 135 8.65 -3.80 -13.10
C PHE A 135 7.47 -2.83 -13.07
N ASN A 136 7.56 -1.67 -13.72
CA ASN A 136 6.56 -0.61 -13.55
C ASN A 136 5.15 -1.04 -13.97
N ASP A 137 5.00 -1.76 -15.07
CA ASP A 137 3.66 -2.18 -15.53
C ASP A 137 3.01 -3.18 -14.57
N ILE A 138 3.79 -4.13 -14.05
CA ILE A 138 3.32 -5.13 -13.09
C ILE A 138 3.03 -4.46 -11.74
N LEU A 139 3.93 -3.58 -11.25
CA LEU A 139 3.75 -2.84 -10.00
C LEU A 139 2.52 -1.93 -10.06
N LEU A 140 2.36 -1.19 -11.16
CA LEU A 140 1.21 -0.33 -11.40
C LEU A 140 -0.08 -1.15 -11.42
N SER A 141 -0.11 -2.20 -12.25
CA SER A 141 -1.29 -3.06 -12.40
C SER A 141 -1.67 -3.72 -11.09
N SER A 142 -0.68 -4.21 -10.34
CA SER A 142 -0.89 -4.83 -9.03
C SER A 142 -1.35 -3.81 -8.00
N THR A 143 -0.83 -2.58 -8.01
CA THR A 143 -1.23 -1.52 -7.07
C THR A 143 -2.67 -1.08 -7.29
N LEU A 144 -3.07 -0.88 -8.55
CA LEU A 144 -4.47 -0.61 -8.91
C LEU A 144 -5.37 -1.78 -8.54
N GLY A 145 -4.92 -3.01 -8.81
CA GLY A 145 -5.58 -4.23 -8.37
C GLY A 145 -5.79 -4.26 -6.86
N ILE A 146 -4.75 -4.00 -6.06
CA ILE A 146 -4.82 -3.94 -4.60
C ILE A 146 -5.86 -2.92 -4.14
N ALA A 147 -5.82 -1.70 -4.69
CA ALA A 147 -6.78 -0.67 -4.33
C ALA A 147 -8.23 -1.10 -4.65
N PHE A 148 -8.45 -1.69 -5.82
CA PHE A 148 -9.76 -2.21 -6.21
C PHE A 148 -10.21 -3.36 -5.31
N GLY A 149 -9.34 -4.31 -5.00
CA GLY A 149 -9.63 -5.43 -4.09
C GLY A 149 -9.97 -4.98 -2.68
N VAL A 150 -9.25 -3.98 -2.16
CA VAL A 150 -9.55 -3.33 -0.87
C VAL A 150 -10.95 -2.71 -0.93
N LEU A 151 -11.27 -1.91 -1.95
CA LEU A 151 -12.60 -1.31 -2.11
C LEU A 151 -13.71 -2.36 -2.22
N LEU A 152 -13.46 -3.44 -2.97
CA LEU A 152 -14.41 -4.54 -3.10
C LEU A 152 -14.68 -5.22 -1.74
N HIS A 153 -13.64 -5.45 -0.94
CA HIS A 153 -13.80 -5.98 0.42
C HIS A 153 -14.63 -5.04 1.30
N ILE A 154 -14.48 -3.73 1.15
CA ILE A 154 -15.26 -2.75 1.90
C ILE A 154 -16.73 -2.78 1.51
N ILE A 155 -17.03 -2.91 0.21
CA ILE A 155 -18.40 -3.03 -0.29
C ILE A 155 -19.06 -4.30 0.23
N VAL A 156 -18.34 -5.44 0.20
CA VAL A 156 -18.88 -6.75 0.61
C VAL A 156 -18.93 -6.89 2.14
N MET A 157 -17.96 -6.33 2.87
CA MET A 157 -17.77 -6.48 4.31
C MET A 157 -17.52 -5.12 5.01
N PRO A 158 -18.51 -4.20 5.04
CA PRO A 158 -18.32 -2.84 5.55
C PRO A 158 -17.95 -2.78 7.04
N LYS A 159 -18.42 -3.74 7.84
CA LYS A 159 -18.06 -3.86 9.27
C LYS A 159 -16.57 -4.09 9.51
N SER A 160 -15.85 -4.64 8.54
CA SER A 160 -14.41 -4.91 8.65
C SER A 160 -13.59 -3.64 8.90
N ILE A 161 -13.96 -2.52 8.26
CA ILE A 161 -13.31 -1.23 8.49
C ILE A 161 -13.66 -0.68 9.87
N GLN A 162 -14.92 -0.78 10.27
CA GLN A 162 -15.34 -0.25 11.57
C GLN A 162 -14.55 -0.90 12.70
N ASP A 163 -14.34 -2.21 12.67
CA ASP A 163 -13.56 -2.90 13.71
C ASP A 163 -12.08 -2.46 13.73
N ILE A 164 -11.47 -2.28 12.54
CA ILE A 164 -10.07 -1.84 12.40
C ILE A 164 -9.88 -0.38 12.88
N PHE A 165 -10.87 0.49 12.63
CA PHE A 165 -10.75 1.93 12.88
C PHE A 165 -11.50 2.44 14.12
N ALA A 166 -12.47 1.71 14.67
CA ALA A 166 -13.33 2.13 15.79
C ALA A 166 -12.88 1.62 17.17
N GLY A 167 -11.84 0.78 17.26
CA GLY A 167 -11.26 0.27 18.52
C GLY A 167 -10.79 1.32 19.54
N SER A 168 -11.02 2.62 19.32
CA SER A 168 -10.74 3.71 20.26
C SER A 168 -11.95 4.15 21.12
N LYS A 169 -13.20 3.83 20.74
CA LYS A 169 -14.36 4.39 21.46
C LYS A 169 -14.81 3.60 22.69
N SER A 170 -14.55 2.29 22.77
CA SER A 170 -15.07 1.45 23.86
C SER A 170 -14.31 1.57 25.20
N LYS A 171 -13.15 2.25 25.25
CA LYS A 171 -12.32 2.31 26.48
C LYS A 171 -12.41 3.63 27.24
N LYS A 172 -13.12 4.64 26.71
CA LYS A 172 -13.33 5.93 27.41
C LYS A 172 -14.59 5.98 28.28
N GLU A 173 -15.35 4.89 28.36
CA GLU A 173 -16.63 4.84 29.08
C GLU A 173 -16.60 3.89 30.29
N LYS A 174 -15.39 3.42 30.68
CA LYS A 174 -15.20 2.54 31.84
C LYS A 174 -14.13 3.03 32.84
N ASP A 175 -13.64 4.25 32.68
CA ASP A 175 -12.77 4.92 33.65
C ASP A 175 -13.53 6.09 34.28
#